data_AF-A0A3B0XKC4-F1
#
_entry.id   AF-A0A3B0XKC4-F1
#
_cell.length_a   1.000
_cell.length_b   1.000
_cell.length_c   1.000
_cell.angle_alpha   90.00
_cell.angle_beta   90.00
_cell.angle_gamma   90.00
#
_symmetry.space_group_name_H-M   'P 1'
#
loop_
_entity.id
_entity.type
_entity.pdbx_description
1 polymer ?
#
loop_
_entity_poly.entity_id
_entity_poly.type
_entity_poly.pdbx_seq_one_letter_code
_entity_poly.pdbx_strand_id
1 'polypeptide(L)'
;FLRANKTCSSNVEQNKLAERLSDSIRGKAGDEVDTISILRKAGLKDLLEFSRAVHAEMDAITSAARTGKPLTGSKMYVTTFPCHYCARHIVASGIYEVQYIEPYPKSLAMSLHKDAITSEEIDWVPPGKVDQDKKGNSNYQKVLFKPFVGVSPRLYARAFTKDRPLKDYNTGEMKIGMPLWGNKWNIKKVSYMQLEADLTKESSHER
;
A
#
# COMPACT_ATOMS: atom_id res chain seq x y z
N PHE A 1 -19.23 -0.70 24.75
CA PHE A 1 -19.52 -1.66 23.66
C PHE A 1 -18.83 -3.01 23.89
N LEU A 2 -19.04 -3.66 25.03
CA LEU A 2 -18.57 -5.04 25.25
C LEU A 2 -19.74 -5.96 24.91
N ARG A 3 -19.64 -6.68 23.78
CA ARG A 3 -20.66 -7.67 23.38
C ARG A 3 -20.61 -8.85 24.34
N ALA A 4 -21.79 -9.31 24.78
CA ALA A 4 -21.96 -10.44 25.70
C ALA A 4 -21.40 -11.77 25.14
N ASN A 5 -21.32 -11.92 23.81
CA ASN A 5 -20.68 -13.07 23.15
C ASN A 5 -19.31 -12.68 22.60
N LYS A 6 -18.25 -13.30 23.12
CA LYS A 6 -16.83 -13.11 22.74
C LYS A 6 -16.45 -13.86 21.45
N THR A 7 -17.28 -13.80 20.41
CA THR A 7 -17.01 -14.51 19.15
C THR A 7 -16.82 -13.54 17.98
N CYS A 8 -15.82 -13.81 17.13
CA CYS A 8 -15.59 -13.08 15.90
C CYS A 8 -16.52 -13.61 14.81
N SER A 9 -17.50 -12.80 14.39
CA SER A 9 -18.48 -13.21 13.37
C SER A 9 -17.84 -13.58 12.02
N SER A 10 -16.75 -12.91 11.63
CA SER A 10 -15.99 -13.25 10.41
C SER A 10 -15.49 -14.70 10.46
N ASN A 11 -14.88 -15.09 11.58
CA ASN A 11 -14.34 -16.43 11.75
C ASN A 11 -15.45 -17.49 11.82
N VAL A 12 -16.61 -17.14 12.40
CA VAL A 12 -17.78 -18.02 12.44
C VAL A 12 -18.26 -18.32 11.02
N GLU A 13 -18.40 -17.31 10.15
CA GLU A 13 -18.84 -17.52 8.77
C GLU A 13 -17.80 -18.26 7.92
N GLN A 14 -16.51 -17.96 8.10
CA GLN A 14 -15.43 -18.72 7.46
C GLN A 14 -15.42 -20.20 7.89
N ASN A 15 -15.67 -20.50 9.16
CA ASN A 15 -15.77 -21.88 9.65
C ASN A 15 -16.98 -22.61 9.06
N LYS A 16 -18.16 -21.96 9.00
CA LYS A 16 -19.34 -22.53 8.33
C LYS A 16 -19.09 -22.79 6.84
N LEU A 17 -18.33 -21.93 6.17
CA LEU A 17 -17.91 -22.16 4.79
C LEU A 17 -16.96 -23.37 4.69
N ALA A 18 -16.00 -23.49 5.60
CA ALA A 18 -15.09 -24.64 5.66
C ALA A 18 -15.83 -25.96 5.86
N GLU A 19 -16.83 -25.99 6.74
CA GLU A 19 -17.69 -27.15 6.99
C GLU A 19 -18.49 -27.53 5.75
N ARG A 20 -19.21 -26.59 5.14
CA ARG A 20 -19.97 -26.85 3.89
C ARG A 20 -19.09 -27.36 2.75
N LEU A 21 -17.88 -26.81 2.60
CA LEU A 21 -16.90 -27.27 1.62
C LEU A 21 -16.37 -28.67 1.96
N SER A 22 -16.07 -28.93 3.23
CA SER A 22 -15.66 -30.24 3.72
C SER A 22 -16.71 -31.32 3.41
N ASP A 23 -17.97 -31.07 3.74
CA ASP A 23 -19.07 -32.01 3.51
C ASP A 23 -19.24 -32.31 2.02
N SER A 24 -19.11 -31.28 1.18
CA SER A 24 -19.17 -31.42 -0.29
C SER A 24 -18.00 -32.24 -0.86
N ILE A 25 -16.84 -32.21 -0.22
CA ILE A 25 -15.62 -32.92 -0.66
C ILE A 25 -15.59 -34.36 -0.13
N ARG A 26 -16.01 -34.59 1.13
CA ARG A 26 -16.06 -35.93 1.75
C ARG A 26 -16.90 -36.91 0.93
N GLY A 27 -18.02 -36.45 0.36
CA GLY A 27 -18.84 -37.25 -0.55
C GLY A 27 -18.15 -37.72 -1.83
N LYS A 28 -16.95 -37.20 -2.16
CA LYS A 28 -16.18 -37.55 -3.37
C LYS A 28 -14.79 -38.12 -3.09
N ALA A 29 -14.16 -37.80 -1.95
CA ALA A 29 -12.75 -38.12 -1.67
C ALA A 29 -12.53 -39.13 -0.52
N GLY A 30 -13.60 -39.59 0.15
CA GLY A 30 -13.52 -40.47 1.32
C GLY A 30 -13.35 -39.72 2.64
N ASP A 31 -13.82 -40.32 3.74
CA ASP A 31 -13.93 -39.65 5.06
C ASP A 31 -12.61 -39.53 5.85
N GLU A 32 -11.54 -40.18 5.38
CA GLU A 32 -10.26 -40.27 6.09
C GLU A 32 -9.39 -39.01 6.00
N VAL A 33 -9.70 -38.10 5.08
CA VAL A 33 -8.90 -36.89 4.83
C VAL A 33 -9.37 -35.73 5.70
N ASP A 34 -8.44 -35.09 6.42
CA ASP A 34 -8.70 -33.82 7.12
C ASP A 34 -8.79 -32.65 6.12
N THR A 35 -9.95 -32.58 5.47
CA THR A 35 -10.32 -31.57 4.47
C THR A 35 -10.26 -30.14 5.04
N ILE A 36 -10.61 -29.93 6.31
CA ILE A 36 -10.68 -28.59 6.91
C ILE A 36 -9.28 -27.98 7.05
N SER A 37 -8.28 -28.76 7.49
CA SER A 37 -6.91 -28.23 7.57
C SER A 37 -6.34 -27.94 6.19
N ILE A 38 -6.65 -28.75 5.18
CA ILE A 38 -6.27 -28.50 3.78
C ILE A 38 -6.89 -27.19 3.29
N LEU A 39 -8.20 -26.97 3.50
CA LEU A 39 -8.90 -25.75 3.10
C LEU A 39 -8.30 -24.50 3.78
N ARG A 40 -7.92 -24.61 5.06
CA ARG A 40 -7.24 -23.51 5.76
C ARG A 40 -5.87 -23.21 5.16
N LYS A 41 -5.08 -24.25 4.82
CA LYS A 41 -3.79 -24.11 4.15
C LYS A 41 -3.93 -23.54 2.72
N ALA A 42 -5.04 -23.83 2.05
CA ALA A 42 -5.37 -23.29 0.73
C ALA A 42 -5.73 -21.79 0.75
N GLY A 43 -5.77 -21.14 1.91
CA GLY A 43 -5.99 -19.69 2.02
C GLY A 43 -7.45 -19.30 2.28
N LEU A 44 -8.33 -20.21 2.73
CA LEU A 44 -9.73 -19.86 3.05
C LEU A 44 -9.83 -18.72 4.09
N LYS A 45 -8.85 -18.60 4.99
CA LYS A 45 -8.80 -17.52 5.99
C LYS A 45 -8.34 -16.18 5.42
N ASP A 46 -7.69 -16.17 4.25
CA ASP A 46 -7.23 -14.95 3.60
C ASP A 46 -8.35 -14.22 2.84
N LEU A 47 -9.56 -14.81 2.79
CA LEU A 47 -10.76 -14.21 2.21
C LEU A 47 -11.18 -12.95 3.00
N LEU A 48 -11.13 -11.81 2.33
CA LEU A 48 -11.38 -10.49 2.90
C LEU A 48 -12.88 -10.17 3.04
N GLU A 49 -13.74 -10.90 2.32
CA GLU A 49 -15.19 -10.73 2.21
C GLU A 49 -15.92 -10.79 3.56
N PHE A 50 -15.39 -11.59 4.48
CA PHE A 50 -16.01 -11.83 5.79
C PHE A 50 -15.58 -10.82 6.85
N SER A 51 -14.58 -9.99 6.54
CA SER A 51 -14.09 -8.96 7.46
C SER A 51 -15.16 -7.90 7.71
N ARG A 52 -15.31 -7.52 8.98
CA ARG A 52 -16.19 -6.41 9.39
C ARG A 52 -15.50 -5.06 9.44
N ALA A 53 -14.18 -5.06 9.46
CA ALA A 53 -13.41 -3.83 9.53
C ALA A 53 -13.43 -3.15 8.16
N VAL A 54 -13.78 -1.87 8.14
CA VAL A 54 -13.61 -1.02 6.96
C VAL A 54 -12.15 -0.63 6.89
N HIS A 55 -11.51 -0.83 5.74
CA HIS A 55 -10.13 -0.40 5.55
C HIS A 55 -10.04 1.14 5.46
N ALA A 56 -8.87 1.69 5.79
CA ALA A 56 -8.66 3.13 5.84
C ALA A 56 -9.01 3.85 4.51
N GLU A 57 -8.71 3.21 3.37
CA GLU A 57 -8.98 3.75 2.03
C GLU A 57 -10.48 3.83 1.75
N MET A 58 -11.21 2.77 2.13
CA MET A 58 -12.67 2.73 1.99
C MET A 58 -13.34 3.74 2.94
N ASP A 59 -12.85 3.86 4.16
CA ASP A 59 -13.36 4.86 5.12
C ASP A 59 -13.10 6.28 4.63
N ALA A 60 -11.92 6.57 4.08
CA ALA A 60 -11.62 7.86 3.47
C ALA A 60 -12.55 8.20 2.29
N ILE A 61 -12.78 7.24 1.38
CA ILE A 61 -13.68 7.43 0.23
C ILE A 61 -15.12 7.67 0.70
N THR A 62 -15.62 6.83 1.61
CA THR A 62 -17.00 6.95 2.11
C THR A 62 -17.21 8.20 2.95
N SER A 63 -16.20 8.64 3.71
CA SER A 63 -16.24 9.90 4.45
C SER A 63 -16.29 11.12 3.52
N ALA A 64 -15.51 11.11 2.44
CA ALA A 64 -15.57 12.16 1.41
C ALA A 64 -16.95 12.18 0.73
N ALA A 65 -17.50 11.02 0.37
CA ALA A 65 -18.84 10.91 -0.20
C ALA A 65 -19.92 11.45 0.76
N ARG A 66 -19.87 11.07 2.04
CA ARG A 66 -20.81 11.52 3.08
C ARG A 66 -20.75 13.03 3.30
N THR A 67 -19.59 13.65 3.11
CA THR A 67 -19.38 15.10 3.27
C THR A 67 -19.52 15.89 1.97
N GLY A 68 -19.88 15.23 0.86
CA GLY A 68 -20.05 15.87 -0.45
C GLY A 68 -18.76 16.40 -1.07
N LYS A 69 -17.61 15.81 -0.74
CA LYS A 69 -16.31 16.21 -1.31
C LYS A 69 -16.00 15.38 -2.56
N PRO A 70 -15.74 16.00 -3.73
CA PRO A 70 -15.39 15.28 -4.94
C PRO A 70 -13.99 14.64 -4.79
N LEU A 71 -13.88 13.38 -5.23
CA LEU A 71 -12.61 12.63 -5.25
C LEU A 71 -12.00 12.55 -6.65
N THR A 72 -12.77 12.85 -7.69
CA THR A 72 -12.30 12.86 -9.08
C THR A 72 -11.15 13.83 -9.23
N GLY A 73 -10.03 13.35 -9.79
CA GLY A 73 -8.84 14.19 -9.96
C GLY A 73 -8.09 14.43 -8.65
N SER A 74 -8.26 13.58 -7.63
CA SER A 74 -7.52 13.66 -6.36
C SER A 74 -6.38 12.64 -6.25
N LYS A 75 -5.50 12.86 -5.27
CA LYS A 75 -4.47 11.91 -4.84
C LYS A 75 -4.81 11.34 -3.46
N MET A 76 -4.46 10.09 -3.22
CA MET A 76 -4.62 9.42 -1.94
C MET A 76 -3.27 9.04 -1.33
N TYR A 77 -3.11 9.26 -0.02
CA TYR A 77 -1.92 8.88 0.74
C TYR A 77 -2.32 7.86 1.79
N VAL A 78 -1.65 6.71 1.80
CA VAL A 78 -1.95 5.58 2.69
C VAL A 78 -0.68 5.08 3.35
N THR A 79 -0.82 4.49 4.53
CA THR A 79 0.34 3.87 5.22
C THR A 79 0.76 2.58 4.54
N THR A 80 -0.20 1.76 4.12
CA THR A 80 0.04 0.41 3.62
C THR A 80 -0.57 0.24 2.23
N PHE A 81 0.07 -0.54 1.36
CA PHE A 81 -0.38 -0.75 -0.02
C PHE A 81 -1.82 -1.27 -0.07
N PRO A 82 -2.72 -0.70 -0.89
CA PRO A 82 -4.13 -1.08 -0.87
C PRO A 82 -4.39 -2.52 -1.28
N CYS A 83 -5.34 -3.17 -0.61
CA CYS A 83 -5.83 -4.49 -1.03
C CYS A 83 -6.64 -4.39 -2.34
N HIS A 84 -6.91 -5.52 -2.98
CA HIS A 84 -7.68 -5.56 -4.23
C HIS A 84 -9.14 -5.08 -4.08
N TYR A 85 -9.71 -5.18 -2.87
CA TYR A 85 -11.02 -4.60 -2.53
C TYR A 85 -10.98 -3.07 -2.46
N CYS A 86 -9.96 -2.49 -1.84
CA CYS A 86 -9.78 -1.03 -1.82
C CYS A 86 -9.51 -0.49 -3.23
N ALA A 87 -8.67 -1.20 -4.00
CA ALA A 87 -8.24 -0.79 -5.34
C ALA A 87 -9.40 -0.50 -6.30
N ARG A 88 -10.43 -1.37 -6.34
CA ARG A 88 -11.62 -1.13 -7.19
C ARG A 88 -12.38 0.14 -6.79
N HIS A 89 -12.44 0.47 -5.50
CA HIS A 89 -13.11 1.69 -5.02
C HIS A 89 -12.28 2.93 -5.35
N ILE A 90 -10.96 2.84 -5.22
CA ILE A 90 -10.02 3.90 -5.62
C ILE A 90 -10.22 4.24 -7.10
N VAL A 91 -10.17 3.23 -7.98
CA VAL A 91 -10.39 3.39 -9.43
C VAL A 91 -11.78 4.01 -9.70
N ALA A 92 -12.85 3.44 -9.13
CA ALA A 92 -14.22 3.92 -9.37
C ALA A 92 -14.48 5.35 -8.86
N SER A 93 -13.76 5.79 -7.81
CA SER A 93 -13.91 7.13 -7.25
C SER A 93 -13.20 8.24 -8.07
N GLY A 94 -12.42 7.87 -9.09
CA GLY A 94 -11.69 8.82 -9.92
C GLY A 94 -10.43 9.38 -9.26
N ILE A 95 -9.91 8.72 -8.24
CA ILE A 95 -8.56 8.99 -7.68
C ILE A 95 -7.54 8.54 -8.72
N TYR A 96 -6.61 9.42 -9.09
CA TYR A 96 -5.66 9.13 -10.18
C TYR A 96 -4.28 8.67 -9.68
N GLU A 97 -3.95 8.93 -8.42
CA GLU A 97 -2.64 8.59 -7.84
C GLU A 97 -2.79 8.17 -6.37
N VAL A 98 -2.13 7.07 -6.01
CA VAL A 98 -2.03 6.54 -4.65
C VAL A 98 -0.56 6.47 -4.26
N GLN A 99 -0.22 7.06 -3.12
CA GLN A 99 1.10 6.95 -2.51
C GLN A 99 1.03 6.11 -1.24
N TYR A 100 1.85 5.06 -1.14
CA TYR A 100 1.87 4.13 -0.01
C TYR A 100 3.26 4.02 0.62
N ILE A 101 3.37 3.78 1.93
CA ILE A 101 4.68 3.67 2.61
C ILE A 101 5.13 2.20 2.63
N GLU A 102 4.28 1.32 3.16
CA GLU A 102 4.60 -0.08 3.39
C GLU A 102 3.99 -0.98 2.31
N PRO A 103 4.73 -1.98 1.82
CA PRO A 103 4.16 -2.96 0.91
C PRO A 103 3.11 -3.84 1.59
N TYR A 104 2.18 -4.38 0.79
CA TYR A 104 1.21 -5.38 1.24
C TYR A 104 1.26 -6.58 0.29
N PRO A 105 2.17 -7.55 0.52
CA PRO A 105 2.47 -8.62 -0.44
C PRO A 105 1.29 -9.52 -0.80
N LYS A 106 0.28 -9.62 0.08
CA LYS A 106 -0.95 -10.38 -0.17
C LYS A 106 -1.93 -9.68 -1.11
N SER A 107 -1.68 -8.41 -1.46
CA SER A 107 -2.57 -7.67 -2.34
C SER A 107 -2.50 -8.19 -3.77
N LEU A 108 -3.65 -8.57 -4.29
CA LEU A 108 -3.85 -8.91 -5.70
C LEU A 108 -4.23 -7.68 -6.54
N ALA A 109 -4.07 -6.46 -6.03
CA ALA A 109 -4.54 -5.26 -6.72
C ALA A 109 -3.91 -5.11 -8.12
N MET A 110 -2.59 -5.32 -8.24
CA MET A 110 -1.90 -5.21 -9.53
C MET A 110 -2.25 -6.37 -10.46
N SER A 111 -2.51 -7.56 -9.94
CA SER A 111 -2.82 -8.71 -10.78
C SER A 111 -4.26 -8.69 -11.31
N LEU A 112 -5.21 -8.22 -10.50
CA LEU A 112 -6.63 -8.17 -10.84
C LEU A 112 -7.03 -6.91 -11.63
N HIS A 113 -6.33 -5.79 -11.43
CA HIS A 113 -6.65 -4.51 -12.07
C HIS A 113 -5.53 -4.02 -13.00
N LYS A 114 -4.91 -4.93 -13.77
CA LYS A 114 -3.78 -4.62 -14.69
C LYS A 114 -4.14 -3.59 -15.76
N ASP A 115 -5.41 -3.57 -16.15
CA ASP A 115 -6.00 -2.67 -17.13
C ASP A 115 -6.23 -1.26 -16.57
N ALA A 116 -6.46 -1.13 -15.27
CA ALA A 116 -6.83 0.13 -14.62
C ALA A 116 -5.76 0.73 -13.69
N ILE A 117 -4.76 -0.05 -13.26
CA ILE A 117 -3.74 0.38 -12.30
C ILE A 117 -2.34 0.13 -12.85
N THR A 118 -1.41 1.04 -12.57
CA THR A 118 0.01 0.90 -12.91
C THR A 118 0.89 1.32 -11.72
N SER A 119 2.06 0.70 -11.58
CA SER A 119 3.11 1.16 -10.66
C SER A 119 4.25 1.90 -11.37
N GLU A 120 4.21 1.96 -12.70
CA GLU A 120 5.24 2.58 -13.51
C GLU A 120 4.92 4.07 -13.70
N GLU A 121 5.85 4.93 -13.26
CA GLU A 121 5.76 6.38 -13.48
C GLU A 121 6.22 6.79 -14.88
N ILE A 122 6.83 5.87 -15.63
CA ILE A 122 7.36 6.11 -16.98
C ILE A 122 6.17 6.36 -17.91
N ASP A 123 6.18 7.50 -18.62
CA ASP A 123 5.13 7.95 -19.54
C ASP A 123 3.75 8.23 -18.91
N TRP A 124 3.65 8.17 -17.58
CA TRP A 124 2.42 8.50 -16.87
C TRP A 124 2.32 10.02 -16.62
N VAL A 125 1.23 10.65 -17.06
CA VAL A 125 0.99 12.10 -16.93
C VAL A 125 -0.28 12.38 -16.13
N PRO A 126 -0.32 13.21 -15.08
CA PRO A 126 -1.56 13.43 -14.34
C PRO A 126 -2.68 13.98 -15.25
N PRO A 127 -3.96 13.61 -15.04
CA PRO A 127 -5.08 13.97 -15.94
C PRO A 127 -5.23 15.47 -16.26
N GLY A 128 -4.78 16.36 -15.37
CA GLY A 128 -4.81 17.81 -15.58
C GLY A 128 -3.68 18.40 -16.44
N LYS A 129 -2.71 17.58 -16.89
CA LYS A 129 -1.57 17.99 -17.72
C LYS A 129 -1.53 17.28 -19.08
N VAL A 130 -2.58 16.57 -19.43
CA VAL A 130 -2.68 15.93 -20.74
C VAL A 130 -2.92 17.01 -21.78
N ASP A 131 -1.94 17.28 -22.65
CA ASP A 131 -2.13 18.15 -23.80
C ASP A 131 -3.29 17.60 -24.65
N GLN A 132 -4.28 18.45 -24.90
CA GLN A 132 -5.46 18.13 -25.71
C GLN A 132 -5.12 17.86 -27.20
N ASP A 133 -3.86 18.04 -27.59
CA ASP A 133 -3.39 17.99 -28.97
C ASP A 133 -3.22 16.58 -29.53
N LYS A 134 -3.26 15.53 -28.69
CA LYS A 134 -3.32 14.15 -29.18
C LYS A 134 -4.77 13.72 -29.47
N LYS A 135 -5.33 14.30 -30.55
CA LYS A 135 -6.54 13.81 -31.22
C LYS A 135 -6.42 12.31 -31.49
N GLY A 136 -7.28 11.50 -30.88
CA GLY A 136 -7.72 10.23 -31.46
C GLY A 136 -7.70 8.99 -30.58
N ASN A 137 -7.01 8.98 -29.44
CA ASN A 137 -7.15 7.89 -28.46
C ASN A 137 -7.50 8.49 -27.11
N SER A 138 -8.75 8.35 -26.70
CA SER A 138 -9.19 8.51 -25.31
C SER A 138 -8.53 7.43 -24.47
N ASN A 139 -7.21 7.53 -24.27
CA ASN A 139 -6.47 6.50 -23.57
C ASN A 139 -6.83 6.64 -22.10
N TYR A 140 -7.66 5.71 -21.60
CA TYR A 140 -8.05 5.66 -20.21
C TYR A 140 -6.77 5.61 -19.37
N GLN A 141 -6.57 6.64 -18.55
CA GLN A 141 -5.36 6.73 -17.78
C GLN A 141 -5.46 5.84 -16.55
N LYS A 142 -4.54 4.87 -16.47
CA LYS A 142 -4.42 4.01 -15.29
C LYS A 142 -4.14 4.84 -14.05
N VAL A 143 -4.69 4.41 -12.92
CA VAL A 143 -4.37 4.96 -11.61
C VAL A 143 -2.94 4.60 -11.27
N LEU A 144 -2.14 5.57 -10.85
CA LEU A 144 -0.75 5.35 -10.49
C LEU A 144 -0.63 4.96 -9.01
N PHE A 145 -0.07 3.78 -8.72
CA PHE A 145 0.24 3.34 -7.37
C PHE A 145 1.75 3.38 -7.18
N LYS A 146 2.25 4.28 -6.34
CA LYS A 146 3.69 4.43 -6.14
C LYS A 146 4.09 4.47 -4.67
N PRO A 147 5.29 4.00 -4.34
CA PRO A 147 5.79 4.16 -2.98
C PRO A 147 5.97 5.65 -2.67
N PHE A 148 5.64 6.04 -1.44
CA PHE A 148 5.91 7.36 -0.93
C PHE A 148 7.42 7.56 -0.82
N VAL A 149 7.92 8.61 -1.46
CA VAL A 149 9.31 9.04 -1.38
C VAL A 149 9.33 10.44 -0.80
N GLY A 150 9.81 10.57 0.43
CA GLY A 150 9.83 11.87 1.10
C GLY A 150 10.35 11.84 2.52
N VAL A 151 10.53 13.04 3.06
CA VAL A 151 10.91 13.27 4.45
C VAL A 151 9.65 13.56 5.25
N SER A 152 9.46 12.91 6.41
CA SER A 152 8.32 13.23 7.26
C SER A 152 8.34 14.71 7.69
N PRO A 153 7.19 15.37 7.91
CA PRO A 153 7.17 16.79 8.29
C PRO A 153 8.03 17.13 9.51
N ARG A 154 8.16 16.21 10.48
CA ARG A 154 9.03 16.35 11.66
C ARG A 154 10.52 16.35 11.33
N LEU A 155 10.91 15.61 10.29
CA LEU A 155 12.28 15.53 9.81
C LEU A 155 12.59 16.57 8.73
N TYR A 156 11.57 17.16 8.11
CA TYR A 156 11.72 18.16 7.04
C TYR A 156 12.56 19.35 7.51
N ALA A 157 12.22 19.94 8.66
CA ALA A 157 13.02 21.03 9.22
C ALA A 157 14.48 20.58 9.41
N ARG A 158 14.72 19.45 10.09
CA ARG A 158 16.08 18.94 10.32
C ARG A 158 16.88 18.65 9.05
N ALA A 159 16.22 18.21 7.97
CA ALA A 159 16.87 17.88 6.71
C ALA A 159 17.19 19.12 5.85
N PHE A 160 16.37 20.17 5.94
CA PHE A 160 16.45 21.34 5.04
C PHE A 160 16.81 22.67 5.72
N THR A 161 16.87 22.73 7.06
CA THR A 161 17.39 23.91 7.76
C THR A 161 18.91 23.84 7.90
N LYS A 162 19.58 24.97 7.66
CA LYS A 162 21.01 25.12 7.95
C LYS A 162 21.22 25.07 9.46
N ASP A 163 21.65 23.93 9.96
CA ASP A 163 21.91 23.65 11.39
C ASP A 163 23.36 23.92 11.81
N ARG A 164 24.25 24.23 10.85
CA ARG A 164 25.68 24.43 11.09
C ARG A 164 26.37 25.31 10.04
N PRO A 165 27.51 25.94 10.38
CA PRO A 165 28.33 26.64 9.40
C PRO A 165 29.00 25.66 8.43
N LEU A 166 28.95 25.97 7.12
CA LEU A 166 29.58 25.16 6.07
C LEU A 166 31.07 25.46 5.88
N LYS A 167 31.55 26.52 6.53
CA LYS A 167 32.93 26.98 6.50
C LYS A 167 33.32 27.56 7.85
N ASP A 168 34.59 27.45 8.17
CA ASP A 168 35.17 28.22 9.25
C ASP A 168 35.26 29.69 8.82
N TYR A 169 34.70 30.60 9.62
CA TYR A 169 34.66 32.02 9.27
C TYR A 169 36.04 32.68 9.33
N ASN A 170 36.97 32.12 10.11
CA ASN A 170 38.30 32.71 10.33
C ASN A 170 39.35 32.16 9.37
N THR A 171 39.32 30.86 9.06
CA THR A 171 40.29 30.24 8.14
C THR A 171 39.77 30.17 6.69
N GLY A 172 38.46 30.36 6.47
CA GLY A 172 37.82 30.22 5.17
C GLY A 172 37.68 28.78 4.68
N GLU A 173 38.23 27.81 5.42
CA GLU A 173 38.20 26.40 5.05
C GLU A 173 36.78 25.85 5.13
N MET A 174 36.40 25.06 4.12
CA MET A 174 35.11 24.39 4.08
C MET A 174 35.07 23.26 5.11
N LYS A 175 34.20 23.37 6.10
CA LYS A 175 33.93 22.35 7.13
C LYS A 175 32.57 21.71 6.86
N ILE A 176 32.42 21.10 5.69
CA ILE A 176 31.22 20.33 5.35
C ILE A 176 31.30 18.98 6.09
N GLY A 177 30.99 18.97 7.38
CA GLY A 177 30.88 17.72 8.14
C GLY A 177 29.66 16.90 7.72
N MET A 178 29.63 15.60 8.02
CA MET A 178 28.38 14.82 7.96
C MET A 178 27.42 15.31 9.04
N PRO A 179 26.11 15.47 8.76
CA PRO A 179 25.15 15.85 9.80
C PRO A 179 25.11 14.76 10.89
N LEU A 180 24.69 15.06 12.11
CA LEU A 180 24.49 14.02 13.16
C LEU A 180 23.51 12.93 12.68
N TRP A 181 22.49 13.43 12.00
CA TRP A 181 21.85 12.94 10.81
C TRP A 181 22.46 12.07 9.72
N GLY A 182 23.74 11.68 9.82
CA GLY A 182 24.60 11.38 8.67
C GLY A 182 25.11 9.94 8.64
N ASN A 183 24.70 9.11 9.61
CA ASN A 183 25.12 7.73 9.76
C ASN A 183 24.49 6.80 8.71
N LYS A 184 24.88 5.52 8.65
CA LYS A 184 24.37 4.51 7.68
C LYS A 184 22.83 4.38 7.62
N TRP A 185 22.12 4.92 8.61
CA TRP A 185 20.68 4.76 8.87
C TRP A 185 19.76 5.94 8.48
N ASN A 186 20.24 6.99 7.81
CA ASN A 186 19.39 8.19 7.62
C ASN A 186 18.44 8.12 6.43
N ILE A 187 17.66 9.20 6.31
CA ILE A 187 16.61 9.48 5.33
C ILE A 187 17.12 9.24 3.90
N LYS A 188 17.06 7.98 3.46
CA LYS A 188 17.31 7.65 2.07
C LYS A 188 16.13 8.22 1.26
N LYS A 189 16.44 8.83 0.11
CA LYS A 189 15.43 9.17 -0.91
C LYS A 189 14.88 7.92 -1.63
N VAL A 190 15.28 6.74 -1.19
CA VAL A 190 14.79 5.47 -1.71
C VAL A 190 13.56 5.07 -0.92
N SER A 191 12.65 4.36 -1.58
CA SER A 191 11.45 3.84 -0.91
C SER A 191 11.83 2.92 0.27
N TYR A 192 10.92 2.79 1.23
CA TYR A 192 11.09 1.83 2.33
C TYR A 192 11.40 0.41 1.83
N MET A 193 10.76 -0.01 0.73
CA MET A 193 11.01 -1.29 0.07
C MET A 193 12.46 -1.42 -0.45
N GLN A 194 13.01 -0.38 -1.09
CA GLN A 194 14.40 -0.39 -1.55
C GLN A 194 15.37 -0.42 -0.38
N LEU A 195 15.04 0.29 0.70
CA LEU A 195 15.78 0.27 1.97
C LEU A 195 15.88 -1.15 2.56
N GLU A 196 14.75 -1.86 2.68
CA GLU A 196 14.73 -3.24 3.17
C GLU A 196 15.49 -4.21 2.25
N ALA A 197 15.36 -4.05 0.93
CA ALA A 197 16.08 -4.85 -0.04
C ALA A 197 17.61 -4.67 0.06
N ASP A 198 18.08 -3.44 0.27
CA ASP A 198 19.50 -3.16 0.49
C ASP A 198 20.03 -3.78 1.78
N LEU A 199 19.30 -3.63 2.89
CA LEU A 199 19.68 -4.19 4.19
C LEU A 199 19.78 -5.72 4.15
N THR A 200 18.87 -6.37 3.43
CA THR A 200 18.88 -7.82 3.26
C THR A 200 20.13 -8.28 2.51
N LYS A 201 20.55 -7.55 1.47
CA LYS A 201 21.78 -7.85 0.71
C LYS A 201 23.05 -7.66 1.56
N GLU A 202 23.15 -6.59 2.34
CA GLU A 202 24.30 -6.38 3.23
C GLU A 202 24.45 -7.51 4.25
N SER A 203 23.34 -7.99 4.84
CA SER A 203 23.36 -9.08 5.83
C SER A 203 23.82 -10.44 5.27
N SER A 204 23.74 -10.62 3.95
CA SER A 204 24.19 -11.84 3.25
C SER A 204 25.67 -11.83 2.87
N HIS A 205 26.33 -10.66 2.92
CA HIS A 205 27.77 -10.52 2.64
C HIS A 205 28.64 -10.53 3.91
N GLU A 206 28.04 -10.49 5.11
CA GLU A 206 28.73 -10.57 6.40
C GLU A 206 28.68 -11.99 7.02
N ARG A 207 28.39 -13.04 6.23
CA ARG A 207 28.52 -14.45 6.63
C ARG A 207 29.52 -15.19 5.76
#